data_AF-A0A970YMA9-F1
#
_entry.id   AF-A0A970YMA9-F1
#
_cell.length_a   1.000
_cell.length_b   1.000
_cell.length_c   1.000
_cell.angle_alpha   90.00
_cell.angle_beta   90.00
_cell.angle_gamma   90.00
#
_symmetry.space_group_name_H-M   'P 1'
#
loop_
_entity.id
_entity.type
_entity.pdbx_description
1 polymer ?
#
loop_
_entity_poly.entity_id
_entity_poly.type
_entity_poly.pdbx_seq_one_letter_code
_entity_poly.pdbx_strand_id
1 'polypeptide(L)'
;MDKKKLTGNLFLLLTALIWGLAFVAQRVGMDYVGPLTFTAIRFWLGASVLLPILYIMNKKEAQALKDNEGTIAPLTPEQKSKDRKSLMIAGGTCGTVLFVASILQQYGLVFTTAGKTGFITALYIVLVPVAGLFLKQRPGIQCWIGVAIGTAGLYFLTITESFT
;
A
#
# COMPACT_ATOMS: atom_id res chain seq x y z
N MET A 1 27.17 -8.53 -5.87
CA MET A 1 25.86 -8.08 -5.32
C MET A 1 25.07 -9.32 -4.94
N ASP A 2 24.60 -9.44 -3.69
CA ASP A 2 23.89 -10.65 -3.23
C ASP A 2 22.68 -10.94 -4.12
N LYS A 3 22.55 -12.17 -4.64
CA LYS A 3 21.43 -12.56 -5.53
C LYS A 3 20.07 -12.23 -4.90
N LYS A 4 19.92 -12.41 -3.59
CA LYS A 4 18.69 -12.06 -2.84
C LYS A 4 18.41 -10.54 -2.83
N LYS A 5 19.43 -9.70 -2.74
CA LYS A 5 19.29 -8.23 -2.79
C LYS A 5 18.90 -7.78 -4.20
N LEU A 6 19.51 -8.37 -5.23
CA LEU A 6 19.14 -8.08 -6.62
C LEU A 6 17.68 -8.48 -6.90
N THR A 7 17.25 -9.67 -6.46
CA THR A 7 15.86 -10.12 -6.59
C THR A 7 14.89 -9.19 -5.85
N GLY A 8 15.21 -8.75 -4.63
CA GLY A 8 14.39 -7.79 -3.88
C GLY A 8 14.24 -6.45 -4.59
N ASN A 9 15.34 -5.89 -5.10
CA ASN A 9 15.31 -4.64 -5.85
C ASN A 9 14.50 -4.76 -7.15
N LEU A 10 14.59 -5.90 -7.84
CA LEU A 10 13.80 -6.15 -9.04
C LEU A 10 12.29 -6.20 -8.73
N PHE A 11 11.90 -6.85 -7.63
CA PHE A 11 10.50 -6.84 -7.20
C PHE A 11 10.00 -5.44 -6.86
N LEU A 12 10.81 -4.63 -6.15
CA LEU A 12 10.45 -3.24 -5.87
C LEU A 12 10.28 -2.41 -7.14
N LEU A 13 11.17 -2.57 -8.13
CA LEU A 13 11.05 -1.91 -9.43
C LEU A 13 9.76 -2.33 -10.16
N LEU A 14 9.48 -3.64 -10.21
CA LEU A 14 8.26 -4.16 -10.83
C LEU A 14 7.00 -3.64 -10.14
N THR A 15 6.99 -3.60 -8.80
CA THR A 15 5.87 -3.02 -8.05
C THR A 15 5.67 -1.55 -8.36
N ALA A 16 6.74 -0.76 -8.42
CA ALA A 16 6.67 0.66 -8.77
C ALA A 16 6.13 0.87 -10.21
N LEU A 17 6.58 0.04 -11.16
CA LEU A 17 6.09 0.07 -12.54
C LEU A 17 4.60 -0.28 -12.63
N ILE A 18 4.18 -1.38 -11.99
CA ILE A 18 2.76 -1.80 -11.97
C ILE A 18 1.92 -0.69 -11.34
N TRP A 19 2.37 -0.11 -10.23
CA TRP A 19 1.65 0.95 -9.54
C TRP A 19 1.51 2.21 -10.41
N GLY A 20 2.58 2.65 -11.07
CA GLY A 20 2.54 3.84 -11.94
C GLY A 20 1.64 3.66 -13.16
N LEU A 21 1.78 2.53 -13.87
CA LEU A 21 0.96 2.20 -15.03
C LEU A 21 -0.52 1.98 -14.67
N ALA A 22 -0.79 1.50 -13.45
CA ALA A 22 -2.15 1.29 -12.99
C ALA A 22 -2.96 2.60 -13.00
N PHE A 23 -2.40 3.77 -12.67
CA PHE A 23 -3.16 5.02 -12.68
C PHE A 23 -3.77 5.36 -14.03
N VAL A 24 -3.07 5.06 -15.13
CA VAL A 24 -3.59 5.27 -16.48
C VAL A 24 -4.77 4.33 -16.74
N ALA A 25 -4.61 3.04 -16.42
CA ALA A 25 -5.68 2.06 -16.54
C ALA A 25 -6.88 2.37 -15.63
N GLN A 26 -6.64 2.88 -14.42
CA GLN A 26 -7.67 3.31 -13.48
C GLN A 26 -8.43 4.52 -14.03
N ARG A 27 -7.72 5.53 -14.55
CA ARG A 27 -8.33 6.73 -15.15
C ARG A 27 -9.25 6.35 -16.30
N VAL A 28 -8.72 5.58 -17.25
CA VAL A 28 -9.46 5.15 -18.45
C VAL A 28 -10.61 4.21 -18.08
N GLY A 29 -10.37 3.22 -17.21
CA GLY A 29 -11.39 2.26 -16.80
C GLY A 29 -12.58 2.91 -16.11
N MET A 30 -12.35 3.92 -15.29
CA MET A 30 -13.42 4.69 -14.66
C MET A 30 -14.28 5.49 -15.61
N ASP A 31 -13.75 5.94 -16.76
CA ASP A 31 -14.54 6.68 -17.74
C ASP A 31 -15.64 5.78 -18.34
N TYR A 32 -15.49 4.45 -18.29
CA TYR A 32 -16.49 3.47 -18.74
C TYR A 32 -17.47 3.03 -17.65
N VAL A 33 -16.97 2.70 -16.45
CA VAL A 33 -17.79 2.04 -15.40
C VAL A 33 -18.11 2.95 -14.21
N GLY A 34 -17.55 4.15 -14.19
CA GLY A 34 -17.61 5.11 -13.08
C GLY A 34 -16.59 4.82 -11.96
N PRO A 35 -16.31 5.83 -11.11
CA PRO A 35 -15.31 5.74 -10.05
C PRO A 35 -15.66 4.71 -8.96
N LEU A 36 -16.90 4.71 -8.50
CA LEU A 36 -17.35 3.82 -7.42
C LEU A 36 -17.29 2.34 -7.83
N THR A 37 -17.81 2.02 -9.00
CA THR A 37 -17.81 0.65 -9.54
C THR A 37 -16.39 0.15 -9.76
N PHE A 38 -15.52 1.00 -10.32
CA PHE A 38 -14.12 0.66 -10.53
C PHE A 38 -13.42 0.35 -9.19
N THR A 39 -13.59 1.21 -8.19
CA THR A 39 -13.01 1.01 -6.84
C THR A 39 -13.57 -0.25 -6.18
N ALA A 40 -14.88 -0.52 -6.30
CA ALA A 40 -15.51 -1.71 -5.74
C ALA A 40 -14.93 -3.00 -6.34
N ILE A 41 -14.82 -3.08 -7.68
CA ILE A 41 -14.23 -4.22 -8.37
C ILE A 41 -12.76 -4.39 -7.95
N ARG A 42 -12.00 -3.31 -7.86
CA ARG A 42 -10.59 -3.34 -7.44
C ARG A 42 -10.43 -3.94 -6.03
N PHE A 43 -11.21 -3.49 -5.06
CA PHE A 43 -11.15 -4.03 -3.70
C PHE A 43 -11.66 -5.47 -3.63
N TRP A 44 -12.68 -5.82 -4.40
CA TRP A 44 -13.18 -7.20 -4.50
C TRP A 44 -12.14 -8.16 -5.06
N LEU A 45 -11.47 -7.80 -6.16
CA LEU A 45 -10.40 -8.60 -6.74
C LEU A 45 -9.22 -8.74 -5.77
N GLY A 46 -8.86 -7.65 -5.07
CA GLY A 46 -7.84 -7.70 -4.02
C GLY A 46 -8.21 -8.67 -2.90
N ALA A 47 -9.46 -8.62 -2.42
CA ALA A 47 -9.95 -9.52 -1.38
C ALA A 47 -10.01 -10.98 -1.87
N SER A 48 -10.51 -11.24 -3.08
CA SER A 48 -10.61 -12.60 -3.62
C SER A 48 -9.26 -13.26 -3.83
N VAL A 49 -8.22 -12.49 -4.14
CA VAL A 49 -6.84 -13.00 -4.27
C VAL A 49 -6.19 -13.19 -2.89
N LEU A 50 -6.41 -12.26 -1.96
CA LEU A 50 -5.75 -12.29 -0.64
C LEU A 50 -6.34 -13.36 0.28
N LEU A 51 -7.65 -13.63 0.23
CA LEU A 51 -8.32 -14.59 1.12
C LEU A 51 -7.76 -16.03 0.99
N PRO A 52 -7.59 -16.62 -0.20
CA PRO A 52 -6.95 -17.93 -0.36
C PRO A 52 -5.49 -17.95 0.10
N ILE A 53 -4.74 -16.87 -0.18
CA ILE A 53 -3.32 -16.77 0.23
C ILE A 53 -3.21 -16.77 1.75
N LEU A 54 -4.06 -15.98 2.43
CA LEU A 54 -4.12 -15.92 3.89
C LEU A 54 -4.48 -17.29 4.48
N TYR A 55 -5.44 -18.00 3.89
CA TYR A 55 -5.82 -19.34 4.33
C TYR A 55 -4.64 -20.33 4.23
N ILE A 56 -3.91 -20.32 3.11
CA ILE A 56 -2.76 -21.20 2.90
C ILE A 56 -1.61 -20.85 3.85
N MET A 57 -1.31 -19.55 4.05
CA MET A 57 -0.27 -19.09 4.96
C MET A 57 -0.57 -19.48 6.41
N ASN A 58 -1.80 -19.24 6.88
CA ASN A 58 -2.24 -19.62 8.22
C ASN A 58 -2.18 -21.14 8.43
N LYS A 59 -2.49 -21.93 7.40
CA LYS A 59 -2.37 -23.40 7.48
C LYS A 59 -0.92 -23.86 7.57
N LYS A 60 -0.03 -23.26 6.78
CA LYS A 60 1.42 -23.56 6.82
C LYS A 60 2.05 -23.14 8.14
N GLU A 61 1.67 -21.99 8.68
CA GLU A 61 2.12 -21.50 9.99
C GLU A 61 1.62 -22.41 11.12
N ALA A 62 0.33 -22.79 11.09
CA ALA A 62 -0.23 -23.74 12.04
C ALA A 62 0.42 -25.13 11.97
N GLN A 63 0.92 -25.54 10.80
CA GLN A 63 1.64 -26.80 10.61
C GLN A 63 3.10 -26.68 11.10
N ALA A 64 3.80 -25.59 10.77
CA ALA A 64 5.16 -25.32 11.25
C ALA A 64 5.25 -25.16 12.78
N LEU A 65 4.19 -24.67 13.42
CA LEU A 65 4.04 -24.60 14.88
C LEU A 65 3.83 -25.97 15.53
N LYS A 66 3.21 -26.92 14.83
CA LYS A 66 3.05 -28.31 15.29
C LYS A 66 4.33 -29.11 15.14
N ASP A 67 5.11 -28.85 14.09
CA ASP A 67 6.37 -29.55 13.84
C ASP A 67 7.52 -29.07 14.76
N ASN A 68 7.42 -27.88 15.37
CA ASN A 68 8.36 -27.33 16.37
C ASN A 68 7.82 -27.43 17.81
N GLU A 69 7.46 -28.64 18.22
CA GLU A 69 6.71 -28.99 19.44
C GLU A 69 7.44 -28.70 20.79
N GLY A 70 8.05 -27.53 20.98
CA GLY A 70 8.89 -27.27 22.17
C GLY A 70 8.98 -25.87 22.77
N THR A 71 8.44 -24.79 22.18
CA THR A 71 8.69 -23.44 22.77
C THR A 71 7.54 -22.44 22.75
N ILE A 72 6.43 -22.70 22.07
CA ILE A 72 5.31 -21.75 22.02
C ILE A 72 4.04 -22.46 22.47
N ALA A 73 3.62 -22.21 23.72
CA ALA A 73 2.34 -22.68 24.22
C ALA A 73 1.23 -22.20 23.26
N PRO A 74 0.34 -23.10 22.79
CA PRO A 74 -0.75 -22.71 21.91
C PRO A 74 -1.59 -21.62 22.59
N LEU A 75 -1.86 -20.53 21.85
CA LEU A 75 -2.69 -19.41 22.32
C LEU A 75 -3.98 -19.93 22.95
N THR A 76 -4.25 -19.54 24.19
CA THR A 76 -5.47 -19.92 24.89
C THR A 76 -6.72 -19.46 24.11
N PRO A 77 -7.85 -20.19 24.19
CA PRO A 77 -9.09 -19.84 23.48
C PRO A 77 -9.55 -18.41 23.73
N GLU A 78 -9.31 -17.90 24.95
CA GLU A 78 -9.62 -16.53 25.36
C GLU A 78 -8.72 -15.49 24.65
N GLN A 79 -7.41 -15.73 24.57
CA GLN A 79 -6.46 -14.87 23.85
C GLN A 79 -6.78 -14.81 22.35
N LYS A 80 -7.12 -15.94 21.73
CA LYS A 80 -7.52 -16.01 20.31
C LYS A 80 -8.81 -15.22 20.03
N SER A 81 -9.76 -15.22 20.96
CA SER A 81 -11.00 -14.47 20.84
C SER A 81 -10.79 -12.95 20.95
N LYS A 82 -9.92 -12.52 21.87
CA LYS A 82 -9.57 -11.11 22.09
C LYS A 82 -8.79 -10.55 20.91
N ASP A 83 -7.86 -11.34 20.37
CA ASP A 83 -7.10 -10.98 19.18
C ASP A 83 -8.01 -10.88 17.95
N ARG A 84 -8.93 -11.84 17.75
CA ARG A 84 -9.92 -11.74 16.66
C ARG A 84 -10.80 -10.50 16.77
N LYS A 85 -11.27 -10.13 17.97
CA LYS A 85 -12.03 -8.88 18.18
C LYS A 85 -11.17 -7.65 17.90
N SER A 86 -9.92 -7.64 18.36
CA SER A 86 -8.95 -6.56 18.09
C SER A 86 -8.70 -6.41 16.59
N LEU A 87 -8.47 -7.52 15.88
CA LEU A 87 -8.26 -7.56 14.43
C LEU A 87 -9.50 -7.09 13.66
N MET A 88 -10.70 -7.44 14.10
CA MET A 88 -11.93 -6.96 13.47
C MET A 88 -12.13 -5.45 13.70
N ILE A 89 -11.82 -4.93 14.89
CA ILE A 89 -11.92 -3.50 15.18
C ILE A 89 -10.85 -2.74 14.40
N ALA A 90 -9.58 -3.15 14.50
CA ALA A 90 -8.47 -2.53 13.80
C ALA A 90 -8.65 -2.60 12.27
N GLY A 91 -9.07 -3.77 11.76
CA GLY A 91 -9.38 -3.97 10.35
C GLY A 91 -10.58 -3.14 9.89
N GLY A 92 -11.63 -3.03 10.72
CA GLY A 92 -12.79 -2.18 10.46
C GLY A 92 -12.41 -0.69 10.40
N THR A 93 -11.72 -0.17 11.41
CA THR A 93 -11.27 1.23 11.45
C THR A 93 -10.32 1.54 10.29
N CYS A 94 -9.30 0.70 10.06
CA CYS A 94 -8.38 0.87 8.94
C CYS A 94 -9.11 0.80 7.59
N GLY A 95 -10.03 -0.15 7.43
CA GLY A 95 -10.84 -0.32 6.24
C GLY A 95 -11.73 0.89 5.94
N THR A 96 -12.38 1.47 6.95
CA THR A 96 -13.18 2.69 6.78
C THR A 96 -12.32 3.87 6.35
N VAL A 97 -11.17 4.08 6.99
CA VAL A 97 -10.24 5.17 6.62
C VAL A 97 -9.73 4.98 5.18
N LEU A 98 -9.32 3.76 4.83
CA LEU A 98 -8.87 3.42 3.47
C LEU A 98 -9.99 3.60 2.44
N PHE A 99 -11.23 3.24 2.77
CA PHE A 99 -12.38 3.45 1.88
C PHE A 99 -12.57 4.94 1.58
N VAL A 100 -12.65 5.78 2.61
CA VAL A 100 -12.81 7.24 2.44
C VAL A 100 -11.65 7.82 1.63
N ALA A 101 -10.41 7.46 1.97
CA ALA A 101 -9.23 7.91 1.25
C ALA A 101 -9.25 7.46 -0.23
N SER A 102 -9.64 6.21 -0.49
CA SER A 102 -9.69 5.65 -1.84
C SER A 102 -10.75 6.33 -2.69
N ILE A 103 -11.93 6.60 -2.12
CA ILE A 103 -13.01 7.30 -2.84
C ILE A 103 -12.59 8.73 -3.17
N LEU A 104 -12.04 9.46 -2.19
CA LEU A 104 -11.50 10.81 -2.42
C LEU A 104 -10.42 10.83 -3.50
N GLN A 105 -9.48 9.88 -3.44
CA GLN A 105 -8.43 9.75 -4.44
C GLN A 105 -9.01 9.38 -5.82
N GLN A 106 -10.02 8.52 -5.86
CA GLN A 106 -10.65 8.06 -7.11
C GLN A 106 -11.40 9.20 -7.80
N TYR A 107 -12.16 10.01 -7.04
CA TYR A 107 -12.76 11.24 -7.56
C TYR A 107 -11.70 12.25 -7.99
N GLY A 108 -10.63 12.42 -7.22
CA GLY A 108 -9.49 13.26 -7.61
C GLY A 108 -8.92 12.85 -8.98
N LEU A 109 -8.77 11.54 -9.21
CA LEU A 109 -8.31 10.99 -10.49
C LEU A 109 -9.29 11.33 -11.62
N VAL A 110 -10.62 11.39 -11.40
CA VAL A 110 -11.61 11.79 -12.42
C VAL A 110 -11.51 13.29 -12.79
N PHE A 111 -11.16 14.16 -11.85
CA PHE A 111 -11.10 15.61 -12.12
C PHE A 111 -9.74 16.09 -12.64
N THR A 112 -8.72 15.24 -12.67
CA THR A 112 -7.38 15.61 -13.11
C THR A 112 -6.76 14.53 -14.01
N THR A 113 -5.53 14.75 -14.48
CA THR A 113 -4.82 13.77 -15.30
C THR A 113 -4.19 12.68 -14.41
N ALA A 114 -3.92 11.52 -15.01
CA ALA A 114 -3.17 10.46 -14.33
C ALA A 114 -1.79 10.94 -13.86
N GLY A 115 -1.12 11.80 -14.66
CA GLY A 115 0.15 12.43 -14.31
C GLY A 115 0.06 13.31 -13.06
N LYS A 116 -0.91 14.25 -13.03
CA LYS A 116 -1.13 15.14 -11.87
C LYS A 116 -1.51 14.38 -10.60
N THR A 117 -2.34 13.34 -10.71
CA THR A 117 -2.67 12.50 -9.53
C THR A 117 -1.47 11.68 -9.07
N GLY A 118 -0.71 11.10 -10.00
CA GLY A 118 0.53 10.40 -9.70
C GLY A 118 1.54 11.30 -8.99
N PHE A 119 1.67 12.56 -9.41
CA PHE A 119 2.48 13.56 -8.74
C PHE A 119 1.99 13.87 -7.31
N ILE A 120 0.70 14.19 -7.14
CA ILE A 120 0.14 14.51 -5.83
C ILE A 120 0.29 13.34 -4.86
N THR A 121 0.08 12.11 -5.34
CA THR A 121 0.29 10.92 -4.49
C THR A 121 1.76 10.74 -4.15
N ALA A 122 2.70 10.91 -5.09
CA ALA A 122 4.14 10.81 -4.83
C ALA A 122 4.67 11.84 -3.81
N LEU A 123 3.95 12.93 -3.53
CA LEU A 123 4.27 13.82 -2.41
C LEU A 123 4.28 13.10 -1.05
N TYR A 124 3.65 11.93 -0.93
CA TYR A 124 3.75 11.12 0.29
C TYR A 124 5.20 10.82 0.68
N ILE A 125 6.15 10.81 -0.27
CA ILE A 125 7.58 10.60 0.01
C ILE A 125 8.10 11.63 1.02
N VAL A 126 7.59 12.87 0.96
CA VAL A 126 7.90 13.93 1.91
C VAL A 126 6.98 13.88 3.13
N LEU A 127 5.68 13.67 2.90
CA LEU A 127 4.67 13.74 3.97
C LEU A 127 4.83 12.62 4.99
N VAL A 128 5.21 11.40 4.59
CA VAL A 128 5.30 10.24 5.49
C VAL A 128 6.41 10.40 6.54
N PRO A 129 7.67 10.76 6.19
CA PRO A 129 8.70 11.04 7.19
C PRO A 129 8.33 12.20 8.12
N VAL A 130 7.71 13.25 7.58
CA VAL A 130 7.25 14.41 8.36
C VAL A 130 6.14 14.01 9.34
N ALA A 131 5.14 13.25 8.89
CA ALA A 131 4.10 12.67 9.75
C ALA A 131 4.71 11.76 10.83
N GLY A 132 5.76 11.00 10.49
CA GLY A 132 6.52 10.17 11.42
C GLY A 132 7.14 10.96 12.59
N LEU A 133 7.54 12.21 12.38
CA LEU A 133 8.04 13.08 13.47
C LEU A 133 6.96 13.35 14.52
N PHE A 134 5.71 13.58 14.11
CA PHE A 134 4.58 13.77 15.02
C PHE A 134 4.28 12.49 15.83
N LEU A 135 4.57 11.32 15.26
CA LEU A 135 4.50 10.02 15.95
C LEU A 135 5.76 9.72 16.78
N LYS A 136 6.62 10.73 17.05
CA LYS A 136 7.90 10.63 17.77
C LYS A 136 8.91 9.65 17.15
N GLN A 137 8.73 9.26 15.89
CA GLN A 137 9.75 8.52 15.16
C GLN A 137 10.91 9.47 14.81
N ARG A 138 12.15 8.96 14.81
CA ARG A 138 13.35 9.72 14.44
C ARG A 138 13.90 9.18 13.11
N PRO A 139 13.48 9.74 11.95
CA PRO A 139 14.00 9.34 10.66
C PRO A 139 15.50 9.63 10.59
N GLY A 140 16.29 8.65 10.12
CA GLY A 140 17.73 8.83 9.94
C GLY A 140 18.07 9.83 8.82
N ILE A 141 19.30 10.34 8.82
CA ILE A 141 19.79 11.31 7.82
C ILE A 141 19.65 10.78 6.37
N GLN A 142 19.79 9.46 6.18
CA GLN A 142 19.61 8.78 4.90
C GLN A 142 18.18 8.92 4.35
N CYS A 143 17.17 8.93 5.23
CA CYS A 143 15.79 9.16 4.84
C CYS A 143 15.61 10.57 4.27
N TRP A 144 16.17 11.58 4.94
CA TRP A 144 16.10 12.97 4.48
C TRP A 144 16.84 13.22 3.16
N ILE A 145 17.98 12.56 2.94
CA ILE A 145 18.66 12.59 1.64
C ILE A 145 17.77 11.97 0.56
N GLY A 146 17.14 10.83 0.86
CA GLY A 146 16.17 10.20 -0.03
C GLY A 146 14.96 11.09 -0.33
N VAL A 147 14.44 11.79 0.68
CA VAL A 147 13.37 12.79 0.52
C VAL A 147 13.81 13.91 -0.40
N ALA A 148 15.00 14.47 -0.22
CA ALA A 148 15.52 15.55 -1.06
C ALA A 148 15.67 15.12 -2.53
N ILE A 149 16.29 13.96 -2.78
CA ILE A 149 16.46 13.40 -4.13
C ILE A 149 15.11 13.07 -4.75
N GLY A 150 14.21 12.42 -4.00
CA GLY A 150 12.87 12.06 -4.47
C GLY A 150 12.03 13.30 -4.81
N THR A 151 12.09 14.34 -3.99
CA THR A 151 11.40 15.61 -4.24
C THR A 151 11.96 16.32 -5.47
N ALA A 152 13.29 16.34 -5.65
CA ALA A 152 13.91 16.92 -6.84
C ALA A 152 13.51 16.17 -8.12
N GLY A 153 13.53 14.84 -8.11
CA GLY A 153 13.04 14.04 -9.24
C GLY A 153 11.56 14.27 -9.53
N LEU A 154 10.75 14.38 -8.47
CA LEU A 154 9.32 14.67 -8.58
C LEU A 154 9.05 16.06 -9.19
N TYR A 155 9.83 17.08 -8.80
CA TYR A 155 9.77 18.44 -9.35
C TYR A 155 10.10 18.48 -10.85
N PHE A 156 11.16 17.79 -11.29
CA PHE A 156 11.50 17.71 -12.71
C PHE A 156 10.42 17.02 -13.54
N LEU A 157 9.75 16.00 -13.00
CA LEU A 157 8.64 15.33 -13.69
C LEU A 157 7.41 16.25 -13.88
N THR A 158 7.17 17.19 -12.97
CA THR A 158 5.98 18.07 -13.02
C THR A 158 6.19 19.31 -13.86
N ILE A 159 7.38 19.91 -13.81
CA ILE A 159 7.63 21.18 -14.49
C ILE A 159 7.50 21.06 -16.01
N THR A 160 7.70 19.86 -16.55
CA THR A 160 7.49 19.55 -17.98
C THR A 160 6.06 19.74 -18.46
N GLU A 161 5.03 19.62 -17.61
CA GLU A 161 3.64 19.92 -18.02
C GLU A 161 3.37 21.42 -18.22
N SER A 162 4.27 22.32 -17.76
CA SER A 162 4.07 23.77 -17.82
C SER A 162 4.77 24.46 -19.00
N PHE A 163 5.57 23.74 -19.79
CA PHE A 163 6.35 24.29 -20.92
C PHE A 163 5.83 23.88 -22.31
N THR A 164 4.58 23.42 -22.42
CA THR A 164 3.90 23.12 -23.69
C THR A 164 2.44 23.52 -23.57
#